data_AF-A0A150FPY9-F1
#
_entry.id   AF-A0A150FPY9-F1
#
_cell.length_a   1.000
_cell.length_b   1.000
_cell.length_c   1.000
_cell.angle_alpha   90.00
_cell.angle_beta   90.00
_cell.angle_gamma   90.00
#
_symmetry.space_group_name_H-M   'P 1'
#
loop_
_entity.id
_entity.type
_entity.pdbx_description
1 polymer ?
#
loop_
_entity_poly.entity_id
_entity_poly.type
_entity_poly.pdbx_seq_one_letter_code
_entity_poly.pdbx_strand_id
1 'polypeptide(L)' 'MKRVYLGIDVGSVSTNIVIIDENNEVIQKLYIRTMGAIQ' A
#
# COMPACT_ATOMS: atom_id res chain seq x y z
N MET A 1 -4.36 20.13 -10.33
CA MET A 1 -4.56 18.80 -9.72
C MET A 1 -3.25 18.35 -9.12
N LYS A 2 -3.22 17.90 -7.87
CA LYS A 2 -2.01 17.32 -7.25
C LYS A 2 -1.78 15.93 -7.84
N ARG A 3 -0.56 15.64 -8.31
CA ARG A 3 -0.21 14.28 -8.79
C ARG A 3 0.10 13.41 -7.59
N VAL A 4 -0.38 12.18 -7.64
CA VAL A 4 -0.13 11.17 -6.62
C VAL A 4 0.15 9.84 -7.29
N TYR A 5 0.92 9.00 -6.62
CA TYR A 5 1.28 7.67 -7.08
C TYR A 5 0.80 6.64 -6.07
N LEU A 6 0.20 5.57 -6.56
CA LEU A 6 -0.27 4.44 -5.77
C LEU A 6 0.75 3.32 -5.85
N GLY A 7 1.40 3.01 -4.73
CA GLY A 7 2.20 1.81 -4.56
C GLY A 7 1.35 0.67 -4.00
N ILE A 8 1.46 -0.51 -4.61
CA ILE A 8 0.81 -1.74 -4.15
C ILE A 8 1.89 -2.82 -4.04
N ASP A 9 2.01 -3.41 -2.86
CA ASP A 9 2.89 -4.55 -2.56
C ASP A 9 2.04 -5.69 -2.03
N VAL A 10 2.06 -6.84 -2.71
CA VAL A 10 1.22 -8.00 -2.41
C VAL A 10 2.10 -9.17 -2.01
N GLY A 11 2.03 -9.56 -0.75
CA GLY A 11 2.60 -10.78 -0.20
C GLY A 11 1.54 -11.83 0.15
N SER A 12 1.99 -13.05 0.43
CA SER A 12 1.11 -14.18 0.79
C SER A 12 0.31 -13.97 2.08
N VAL A 13 0.79 -13.10 2.97
CA VAL A 13 0.19 -12.80 4.29
C VAL A 13 -0.45 -11.41 4.34
N SER A 14 -0.07 -10.51 3.44
CA SER A 14 -0.55 -9.13 3.49
C SER A 14 -0.44 -8.40 2.17
N THR A 15 -1.29 -7.40 2.01
CA THR A 15 -1.19 -6.38 0.97
C THR A 15 -0.92 -5.04 1.63
N ASN A 16 0.16 -4.38 1.21
CA ASN A 16 0.50 -3.02 1.56
C ASN A 16 0.07 -2.08 0.43
N ILE A 17 -0.58 -0.98 0.79
CA ILE A 17 -0.96 0.07 -0.14
C ILE A 17 -0.39 1.39 0.39
N VAL A 18 0.27 2.15 -0.47
CA VAL A 18 0.84 3.46 -0.13
C VAL A 18 0.47 4.48 -1.20
N ILE A 19 0.16 5.70 -0.78
CA ILE A 19 0.01 6.86 -1.67
C ILE A 19 1.16 7.80 -1.36
N ILE A 20 1.92 8.15 -2.39
CA ILE A 20 2.99 9.16 -2.33
C ILE A 20 2.70 10.33 -3.26
N ASP A 21 3.27 11.49 -2.98
CA ASP A 21 3.31 12.59 -3.93
C ASP A 21 4.61 12.64 -4.75
N GLU A 22 4.75 13.68 -5.57
CA GLU A 22 5.88 13.91 -6.48
C GLU A 22 7.22 14.18 -5.78
N ASN A 23 7.21 14.52 -4.50
CA ASN A 23 8.43 14.67 -3.69
C ASN A 23 8.81 13.34 -2.99
N ASN A 24 8.13 12.24 -3.33
CA ASN A 24 8.20 10.95 -2.67
C ASN A 24 7.78 10.98 -1.19
N GLU A 25 6.97 11.97 -0.79
CA GLU A 25 6.42 12.02 0.57
C GLU A 25 5.18 11.12 0.68
N VAL A 26 5.08 10.36 1.77
CA VAL A 26 3.93 9.49 2.04
C VAL A 26 2.74 10.33 2.48
N ILE A 27 1.69 10.31 1.68
CA ILE A 27 0.40 10.92 2.02
C ILE A 27 -0.40 10.00 2.92
N GLN A 28 -0.49 8.71 2.56
CA GLN A 28 -1.29 7.72 3.29
C GLN A 28 -0.74 6.31 3.08
N LYS A 29 -0.97 5.44 4.06
CA LYS A 29 -0.68 4.01 3.98
C LYS A 29 -1.84 3.18 4.51
N LEU A 30 -2.04 2.01 3.94
CA LEU A 30 -3.00 1.00 4.41
C LEU A 30 -2.32 -0.36 4.38
N TYR A 31 -2.38 -1.05 5.52
CA TYR A 31 -1.98 -2.45 5.65
C TYR A 31 -3.23 -3.31 5.68
N ILE A 32 -3.34 -4.25 4.76
CA ILE A 32 -4.42 -5.24 4.71
C ILE A 32 -3.79 -6.59 4.97
N ARG A 33 -4.16 -7.22 6.11
CA ARG A 33 -3.76 -8.61 6.35
C ARG A 33 -4.62 -9.50 5.46
N THR A 34 -3.99 -10.27 4.58
CA THR A 34 -4.68 -11.36 3.89
C THR A 34 -4.74 -12.54 4.87
N MET A 35 -5.90 -13.19 4.98
CA MET A 35 -6.01 -14.45 5.71
C MET A 35 -5.33 -15.55 4.89
N GLY A 36 -4.00 -15.54 4.83
CA GLY A 36 -3.22 -16.63 4.25
C GLY A 36 -3.66 -17.95 4.88
N ALA A 37 -3.83 -18.98 4.05
CA ALA A 37 -4.61 -20.20 4.26
C ALA A 37 -4.15 -21.17 5.37
N ILE A 38 -3.68 -20.67 6.51
CA ILE A 38 -3.43 -21.48 7.71
C ILE A 38 -4.24 -20.87 8.84
N GLN A 39 -5.46 -21.40 8.97
CA GLN A 39 -6.26 -21.34 10.19
C GLN A 39 -6.02 -22.63 10.98
#